data_AF-V8NKV7-F1
#
_entry.id   AF-V8NKV7-F1
#
_cell.length_a   1.000
_cell.length_b   1.000
_cell.length_c   1.000
_cell.angle_alpha   90.00
_cell.angle_beta   90.00
_cell.angle_gamma   90.00
#
_symmetry.space_group_name_H-M   'P 1'
#
loop_
_entity.id
_entity.type
_entity.pdbx_description
1 polymer ?
#
loop_
_entity_poly.entity_id
_entity_poly.type
_entity_poly.pdbx_seq_one_letter_code
_entity_poly.pdbx_strand_id
1 'polypeptide(L)'
;DVISQVLPDATTTAFEYEDEDGDRITVRSDEEMKAMLSYYYTTVMEQQGNGQLIVPLQIYPRACKPPGKRNIHGLKVNTRAGSANNSSAAIPDSLPSHSLKKSSAELKKILANGQMNEQDIRYRDILGHGNGGTVYKANHVPSGKILAVK
;
A
#
# COMPACT_ATOMS: atom_id res chain seq x y z
N ASP A 1 -16.89 2.18 -15.17
CA ASP A 1 -17.74 2.88 -16.16
C ASP A 1 -18.85 3.70 -15.52
N VAL A 2 -19.75 3.12 -14.73
CA VAL A 2 -20.87 3.88 -14.11
C VAL A 2 -20.40 5.01 -13.20
N ILE A 3 -19.44 4.75 -12.30
CA ILE A 3 -18.92 5.77 -11.38
C ILE A 3 -18.29 6.96 -12.13
N SER A 4 -17.59 6.68 -13.23
CA SER A 4 -16.96 7.72 -14.05
C SER A 4 -17.97 8.60 -14.80
N GLN A 5 -19.18 8.09 -15.07
CA GLN A 5 -20.24 8.88 -15.69
C GLN A 5 -20.89 9.85 -14.70
N VAL A 6 -21.01 9.46 -13.43
CA VAL A 6 -21.60 10.32 -12.38
C VAL A 6 -20.57 11.28 -11.75
N LEU A 7 -19.28 10.92 -11.80
CA LEU A 7 -18.18 11.75 -11.31
C LEU A 7 -17.15 11.96 -12.44
N PRO A 8 -17.46 12.81 -13.43
CA PRO A 8 -16.62 12.98 -14.63
C PRO A 8 -15.25 13.60 -14.33
N ASP A 9 -15.17 14.47 -13.31
CA ASP A 9 -13.95 15.19 -12.95
C ASP A 9 -13.03 14.39 -12.00
N ALA A 10 -13.43 13.18 -11.59
CA ALA A 10 -12.68 12.34 -10.68
C ALA A 10 -12.24 11.03 -11.35
N THR A 11 -10.93 10.78 -11.35
CA THR A 11 -10.42 9.45 -11.68
C THR A 11 -10.67 8.51 -10.51
N THR A 12 -11.72 7.71 -10.61
CA THR A 12 -12.06 6.69 -9.60
C THR A 12 -11.63 5.32 -10.08
N THR A 13 -10.68 4.69 -9.37
CA THR A 13 -10.19 3.33 -9.67
C THR A 13 -10.58 2.32 -8.59
N ALA A 14 -11.32 2.75 -7.58
CA ALA A 14 -11.75 1.96 -6.43
C ALA A 14 -12.98 2.62 -5.79
N PHE A 15 -13.75 1.84 -5.04
CA PHE A 15 -14.85 2.35 -4.21
C PHE A 15 -14.89 1.57 -2.90
N GLU A 16 -15.62 2.07 -1.92
CA GLU A 16 -15.78 1.44 -0.61
C GLU A 16 -17.25 1.09 -0.37
N TYR A 17 -17.52 0.07 0.44
CA TYR A 17 -18.84 -0.22 1.02
C TYR A 17 -18.71 -0.32 2.54
N GLU A 18 -19.84 -0.33 3.24
CA GLU A 18 -19.90 -0.54 4.69
C GLU A 18 -20.29 -1.99 4.98
N ASP A 19 -19.55 -2.67 5.84
CA ASP A 19 -19.92 -4.00 6.32
C ASP A 19 -20.82 -3.93 7.56
N GLU A 20 -21.06 -5.08 8.21
CA GLU A 20 -21.91 -5.19 9.41
C GLU A 20 -21.33 -4.51 10.66
N ASP A 21 -20.00 -4.34 10.72
CA ASP A 21 -19.30 -3.67 11.81
C ASP A 21 -19.22 -2.14 11.60
N GLY A 22 -19.65 -1.65 10.44
CA GLY A 22 -19.53 -0.23 10.06
C GLY A 22 -18.19 0.12 9.40
N ASP A 23 -17.38 -0.88 9.04
CA ASP A 23 -16.05 -0.68 8.47
C ASP A 23 -16.12 -0.39 6.97
N ARG A 24 -15.26 0.55 6.52
CA ARG A 24 -15.13 0.92 5.11
C ARG A 24 -14.24 -0.07 4.37
N ILE A 25 -14.86 -1.06 3.72
CA ILE A 25 -14.15 -2.07 2.94
C ILE A 25 -13.92 -1.58 1.51
N THR A 26 -12.67 -1.54 1.06
CA THR A 26 -12.32 -1.09 -0.30
C THR A 26 -12.41 -2.21 -1.32
N VAL A 27 -13.01 -1.91 -2.48
CA VAL A 27 -13.09 -2.76 -3.66
C VAL A 27 -12.25 -2.15 -4.80
N ARG A 28 -11.28 -2.92 -5.28
CA ARG A 28 -10.33 -2.59 -6.36
C ARG A 28 -10.17 -3.71 -7.39
N SER A 29 -10.60 -4.93 -7.07
CA SER A 29 -10.51 -6.11 -7.94
C SER A 29 -11.84 -6.85 -8.04
N ASP A 30 -11.94 -7.75 -9.03
CA ASP A 30 -13.11 -8.61 -9.22
C ASP A 30 -13.32 -9.58 -8.06
N GLU A 31 -12.23 -10.00 -7.40
CA GLU A 31 -12.29 -10.86 -6.21
C GLU A 31 -12.96 -10.13 -5.05
N GLU A 32 -12.53 -8.88 -4.80
CA GLU A 32 -13.14 -8.02 -3.77
C GLU A 32 -14.59 -7.67 -4.14
N MET A 33 -14.90 -7.50 -5.44
CA MET A 33 -16.27 -7.29 -5.92
C MET A 33 -17.16 -8.50 -5.64
N LYS A 34 -16.66 -9.73 -5.85
CA LYS A 34 -17.40 -10.95 -5.50
C LYS A 34 -17.68 -11.02 -4.01
N ALA A 35 -16.69 -10.75 -3.16
CA ALA A 35 -16.85 -10.73 -1.71
C ALA A 35 -17.94 -9.75 -1.28
N MET A 36 -17.92 -8.53 -1.82
CA MET A 36 -18.95 -7.51 -1.57
C MET A 36 -20.35 -7.98 -1.98
N LEU A 37 -20.49 -8.54 -3.19
CA LEU A 37 -21.78 -9.02 -3.67
C LEU A 37 -22.29 -10.19 -2.84
N SER A 38 -21.42 -11.13 -2.46
CA SER A 38 -21.77 -12.24 -1.57
C SER A 38 -22.28 -11.75 -0.22
N TYR A 39 -21.61 -10.76 0.39
CA TYR A 39 -22.10 -10.11 1.61
C TYR A 39 -23.51 -9.53 1.41
N TYR A 40 -23.69 -8.69 0.38
CA TYR A 40 -24.98 -8.04 0.13
C TYR A 40 -26.11 -9.04 -0.13
N TYR A 41 -25.85 -10.11 -0.90
CA TYR A 41 -26.85 -11.16 -1.13
C TYR A 41 -27.29 -11.83 0.17
N THR A 42 -26.37 -12.14 1.08
CA THR A 42 -26.69 -12.70 2.39
C THR A 42 -27.58 -11.74 3.19
N THR A 43 -27.23 -10.46 3.24
CA THR A 43 -28.02 -9.43 3.94
C THR A 43 -29.44 -9.30 3.37
N VAL A 44 -29.58 -9.33 2.03
CA VAL A 44 -30.90 -9.25 1.37
C VAL A 44 -31.77 -10.46 1.71
N MET A 45 -31.20 -11.67 1.72
CA MET A 45 -31.94 -12.88 2.08
C MET A 45 -32.43 -12.85 3.53
N GLU A 46 -31.63 -12.35 4.45
CA GLU A 46 -32.02 -12.16 5.85
C GLU A 46 -33.13 -11.11 6.00
N GLN A 47 -33.00 -9.95 5.34
CA GLN A 47 -34.02 -8.90 5.35
C GLN A 47 -35.36 -9.40 4.79
N GLN A 48 -35.34 -10.17 3.68
CA GLN A 48 -36.55 -10.77 3.11
C GLN A 48 -37.20 -11.78 4.07
N GLY A 49 -36.41 -12.66 4.70
CA GLY A 49 -36.90 -13.62 5.69
C GLY A 49 -37.57 -12.93 6.89
N ASN A 50 -37.07 -11.77 7.28
CA ASN A 50 -37.59 -10.96 8.38
C ASN A 50 -38.71 -9.99 7.96
N GLY A 51 -39.14 -10.00 6.69
CA GLY A 51 -40.14 -9.07 6.15
C GLY A 51 -39.71 -7.60 6.17
N GLN A 52 -38.40 -7.33 6.26
CA GLN A 52 -37.85 -5.99 6.25
C GLN A 52 -37.71 -5.45 4.81
N LEU A 53 -37.71 -4.12 4.68
CA LEU A 53 -37.46 -3.45 3.41
C LEU A 53 -36.00 -3.65 3.00
N ILE A 54 -35.80 -4.10 1.76
CA ILE A 54 -34.45 -4.28 1.20
C ILE A 54 -33.80 -2.92 1.00
N VAL A 55 -32.70 -2.68 1.71
CA VAL A 55 -31.90 -1.46 1.55
C VAL A 55 -30.91 -1.65 0.40
N PRO A 56 -30.76 -0.67 -0.52
CA PRO A 56 -29.79 -0.77 -1.61
C PRO A 56 -28.35 -0.79 -1.09
N LEU A 57 -27.47 -1.52 -1.79
CA LEU A 57 -26.05 -1.53 -1.51
C LEU A 57 -25.45 -0.12 -1.68
N GLN A 58 -25.05 0.49 -0.57
CA GLN A 58 -24.44 1.81 -0.58
C GLN A 58 -22.93 1.68 -0.87
N ILE A 59 -22.47 2.44 -1.87
CA ILE A 59 -21.04 2.52 -2.23
C ILE A 59 -20.53 3.96 -2.15
N TYR A 60 -19.23 4.09 -1.91
CA TYR A 60 -18.51 5.35 -1.73
C TYR A 60 -17.34 5.40 -2.70
N PRO A 61 -17.44 6.15 -3.82
CA PRO A 61 -16.36 6.32 -4.78
C PRO A 61 -15.09 6.87 -4.13
N ARG A 62 -13.94 6.24 -4.38
CA ARG A 62 -12.66 6.67 -3.80
C ARG A 62 -11.90 7.56 -4.78
N ALA A 63 -11.92 8.86 -4.53
CA ALA A 63 -11.18 9.83 -5.34
C ALA A 63 -9.67 9.58 -5.23
N CYS A 64 -9.00 9.33 -6.36
CA CYS A 64 -7.55 9.20 -6.39
C CYS A 64 -6.87 10.58 -6.44
N LYS A 65 -5.71 10.72 -5.81
CA LYS A 65 -4.89 11.93 -5.99
C LYS A 65 -4.52 12.08 -7.47
N PRO A 66 -4.82 13.23 -8.11
CA PRO A 66 -4.48 13.46 -9.50
C PRO A 66 -2.96 13.34 -9.70
N PRO A 67 -2.49 12.87 -10.88
CA PRO A 67 -1.07 12.62 -11.13
C PRO A 67 -0.15 13.78 -10.75
N GLY A 68 -0.58 15.03 -10.98
CA GLY A 68 0.21 16.24 -10.66
C GLY A 68 0.40 16.54 -9.17
N LYS A 69 -0.31 15.86 -8.26
CA LYS A 69 -0.12 15.98 -6.80
C LYS A 69 0.68 14.83 -6.20
N ARG A 70 1.16 13.89 -7.03
CA ARG A 70 1.93 12.73 -6.58
C ARG A 70 3.41 13.01 -6.82
N ASN A 71 4.23 12.88 -5.78
CA ASN A 71 5.68 13.05 -5.89
C ASN A 71 6.10 14.40 -6.50
N ILE A 72 5.63 15.51 -5.92
CA ILE A 72 5.84 16.88 -6.46
C ILE A 72 7.31 17.28 -6.65
N HIS A 73 8.23 16.58 -5.98
CA HIS A 73 9.68 16.79 -6.07
C HIS A 73 10.39 15.74 -6.94
N GLY A 74 9.66 14.79 -7.54
CA GLY A 74 10.22 13.76 -8.42
C GLY A 74 11.21 12.81 -7.73
N LEU A 75 11.17 12.68 -6.40
CA LEU A 75 12.10 11.84 -5.66
C LEU A 75 11.85 10.37 -5.97
N LYS A 76 12.90 9.65 -6.40
CA LYS A 76 12.88 8.21 -6.68
C LYS A 76 14.01 7.54 -5.90
N VAL A 77 13.66 6.67 -4.97
CA VAL A 77 14.66 5.87 -4.24
C VAL A 77 15.05 4.67 -5.11
N ASN A 78 16.35 4.43 -5.25
CA ASN A 78 16.85 3.22 -5.89
C ASN A 78 17.03 2.13 -4.83
N THR A 79 16.18 1.10 -4.87
CA THR A 79 16.21 -0.04 -3.94
C THR A 79 16.82 -1.31 -4.56
N ARG A 80 17.45 -1.20 -5.74
CA ARG A 80 18.01 -2.37 -6.43
C ARG A 80 19.14 -2.98 -5.60
N ALA A 81 18.97 -4.24 -5.17
CA ALA A 81 20.04 -5.01 -4.55
C ALA A 81 21.20 -5.17 -5.55
N GLY A 82 22.39 -4.68 -5.20
CA GLY A 82 23.59 -4.86 -6.00
C GLY A 82 23.82 -3.81 -7.10
N SER A 83 24.06 -2.56 -6.70
CA SER A 83 25.08 -1.74 -7.38
C SER A 83 25.55 -0.63 -6.45
N ALA A 84 26.35 -0.99 -5.45
CA ALA A 84 27.31 -0.06 -4.90
C ALA A 84 28.47 0.09 -5.90
N ASN A 85 28.19 0.51 -7.13
CA ASN A 85 29.23 1.20 -7.89
C ASN A 85 29.31 2.59 -7.28
N ASN A 86 30.23 2.70 -6.32
CA ASN A 86 30.70 3.96 -5.78
C ASN A 86 31.51 4.68 -6.87
N SER A 87 30.88 4.96 -8.00
CA SER A 87 31.37 5.92 -8.97
C SER A 87 30.81 7.25 -8.51
N SER A 88 31.55 7.93 -7.63
CA SER A 88 31.46 9.36 -7.48
C SER A 88 31.75 10.00 -8.84
N ALA A 89 30.70 10.10 -9.67
CA ALA A 89 30.70 11.01 -10.80
C ALA A 89 30.77 12.40 -10.18
N ALA A 90 31.94 13.03 -10.35
CA ALA A 90 32.18 14.40 -9.95
C ALA A 90 31.02 15.27 -10.47
N ILE A 91 30.20 15.76 -9.55
CA ILE A 91 29.30 16.87 -9.83
C ILE A 91 30.23 18.10 -9.96
N PRO A 92 30.27 18.81 -11.09
CA PRO A 92 30.98 20.06 -11.14
C PRO A 92 30.26 21.03 -10.19
N ASP A 93 31.02 21.55 -9.23
CA ASP A 93 30.61 22.57 -8.27
C ASP A 93 29.98 23.77 -9.00
N SER A 94 28.68 23.96 -8.83
CA SER A 94 28.12 25.28 -8.54
C SER A 94 26.63 25.12 -8.27
N LEU A 95 26.23 25.27 -7.01
CA LEU A 95 24.96 25.89 -6.60
C LEU A 95 25.05 26.19 -5.08
N PRO A 96 24.53 27.33 -4.60
CA PRO A 96 24.88 27.88 -3.29
C PRO A 96 24.44 26.99 -2.13
N SER A 97 25.41 26.66 -1.28
CA SER A 97 25.25 25.91 -0.04
C SER A 97 24.43 26.70 0.99
N HIS A 98 23.10 26.53 0.99
CA HIS A 98 22.34 26.72 2.21
C HIS A 98 22.64 25.55 3.14
N SER A 99 23.63 25.78 3.98
CA SER A 99 24.24 24.84 4.92
C SER A 99 23.24 24.27 5.93
N LEU A 100 22.54 23.20 5.58
CA LEU A 100 22.06 22.21 6.55
C LEU A 100 23.23 21.29 6.93
N LYS A 101 24.21 21.86 7.65
CA LYS A 101 25.38 21.12 8.17
C LYS A 101 25.06 20.24 9.40
N LYS A 102 23.78 20.10 9.78
CA LYS A 102 23.36 19.08 10.75
C LYS A 102 22.92 17.84 9.98
N SER A 103 23.56 16.70 10.30
CA SER A 103 23.02 15.34 10.13
C SER A 103 23.47 14.47 8.94
N SER A 104 24.51 14.78 8.15
CA SER A 104 25.03 13.78 7.18
C SER A 104 25.49 12.47 7.87
N ALA A 105 26.09 12.56 9.05
CA ALA A 105 26.51 11.41 9.85
C ALA A 105 25.34 10.63 10.48
N GLU A 106 24.27 11.33 10.86
CA GLU A 106 23.03 10.72 11.38
C GLU A 106 22.27 10.01 10.28
N LEU A 107 22.16 10.61 9.08
CA LEU A 107 21.59 9.96 7.90
C LEU A 107 22.39 8.70 7.52
N LYS A 108 23.72 8.76 7.53
CA LYS A 108 24.57 7.56 7.32
C LYS A 108 24.29 6.49 8.38
N LYS A 109 24.13 6.85 9.65
CA LYS A 109 23.80 5.91 10.73
C LYS A 109 22.40 5.31 10.58
N ILE A 110 21.42 6.09 10.13
CA ILE A 110 20.06 5.61 9.82
C ILE A 110 20.09 4.63 8.63
N LEU A 111 20.87 4.95 7.59
CA LEU A 111 20.98 4.14 6.37
C LEU A 111 21.85 2.89 6.55
N ALA A 112 22.84 2.92 7.44
CA ALA A 112 23.74 1.79 7.70
C ALA A 112 23.04 0.60 8.38
N ASN A 113 21.94 0.82 9.08
CA ASN A 113 21.20 -0.22 9.80
C ASN A 113 20.18 -0.99 8.93
N GLY A 114 20.09 -0.68 7.63
CA GLY A 114 19.01 -1.17 6.75
C GLY A 114 19.36 -2.34 5.82
N GLN A 115 20.61 -2.81 5.81
CA GLN A 115 21.01 -3.91 4.92
C GLN A 115 20.71 -5.26 5.60
N MET A 116 19.53 -5.82 5.32
CA MET A 116 19.22 -7.21 5.67
C MET A 116 19.66 -8.12 4.52
N ASN A 117 20.40 -9.18 4.85
CA ASN A 117 20.74 -10.23 3.91
C ASN A 117 19.59 -11.24 3.84
N GLU A 118 19.25 -11.70 2.65
CA GLU A 118 18.18 -12.69 2.46
C GLU A 118 18.49 -14.03 3.14
N GLN A 119 19.78 -14.39 3.19
CA GLN A 119 20.25 -15.62 3.86
C GLN A 119 20.00 -15.62 5.38
N ASP A 120 19.86 -14.43 5.97
CA ASP A 120 19.59 -14.25 7.39
C ASP A 120 18.09 -14.36 7.72
N ILE A 121 17.22 -14.47 6.70
CA ILE A 121 15.77 -14.51 6.85
C ILE A 121 15.28 -15.93 6.61
N ARG A 122 14.71 -16.55 7.66
CA ARG A 122 14.07 -17.87 7.58
C ARG A 122 12.56 -17.74 7.59
N TYR A 123 11.94 -17.87 6.42
CA TYR A 123 10.50 -17.93 6.23
C TYR A 123 9.88 -19.15 6.96
N ARG A 124 8.69 -18.97 7.53
CA ARG A 124 7.93 -20.02 8.23
C ARG A 124 6.53 -20.16 7.68
N ASP A 125 5.64 -19.24 8.09
CA ASP A 125 4.20 -19.34 7.86
C ASP A 125 3.75 -18.19 6.95
N ILE A 126 2.66 -18.40 6.21
CA ILE A 126 1.99 -17.30 5.52
C ILE A 126 1.08 -16.59 6.50
N LEU A 127 1.22 -15.26 6.61
CA LEU A 127 0.38 -14.40 7.43
C LEU A 127 -0.80 -13.82 6.64
N GLY A 128 -0.64 -13.62 5.33
CA GLY A 128 -1.71 -13.09 4.48
C GLY A 128 -1.31 -12.85 3.04
N HIS A 129 -2.29 -12.49 2.21
CA HIS A 129 -2.12 -12.18 0.79
C HIS A 129 -2.79 -10.85 0.48
N GLY A 130 -2.26 -10.10 -0.50
CA GLY A 130 -2.92 -8.92 -1.03
C GLY A 130 -2.32 -8.49 -2.37
N ASN A 131 -2.81 -7.38 -2.93
CA ASN A 131 -2.42 -6.88 -4.26
C ASN A 131 -0.91 -6.71 -4.51
N GLY A 132 -0.09 -6.64 -3.46
CA GLY A 132 1.36 -6.52 -3.61
C GLY A 132 2.15 -7.79 -3.30
N GLY A 133 1.50 -8.95 -3.14
CA GLY A 133 2.15 -10.23 -2.86
C GLY A 133 1.70 -10.90 -1.57
N THR A 134 2.48 -11.89 -1.13
CA THR A 134 2.24 -12.70 0.07
C THR A 134 3.09 -12.19 1.22
N VAL A 135 2.50 -12.05 2.41
CA VAL A 135 3.22 -11.71 3.62
C VAL A 135 3.51 -12.99 4.40
N TYR A 136 4.78 -13.21 4.72
CA TYR A 136 5.29 -14.35 5.46
C TYR A 136 5.75 -13.93 6.86
N LYS A 137 5.52 -14.80 7.83
CA LYS A 137 6.23 -14.77 9.12
C LYS A 137 7.62 -15.35 8.90
N ALA A 138 8.65 -14.60 9.26
CA ALA A 138 10.04 -15.04 9.17
C ALA A 138 10.79 -14.81 10.47
N ASN A 139 11.89 -15.54 10.69
CA ASN A 139 12.84 -15.25 11.76
C ASN A 139 14.09 -14.65 11.16
N HIS A 140 14.56 -13.55 11.74
CA HIS A 140 15.85 -13.00 11.41
C HIS A 140 16.93 -13.65 12.29
N VAL A 141 17.73 -14.53 11.71
CA VAL A 141 18.68 -15.41 12.40
C VAL A 141 19.67 -14.64 13.29
N PRO A 142 20.33 -13.56 12.82
CA PRO A 142 21.31 -12.82 13.64
C PRO A 142 20.71 -12.15 14.87
N SER A 143 19.46 -11.68 14.77
CA SER A 143 18.82 -10.90 15.85
C SER A 143 17.86 -11.72 16.71
N GLY A 144 17.47 -12.92 16.28
CA GLY A 144 16.43 -13.74 16.90
C GLY A 144 15.00 -13.16 16.81
N LYS A 145 14.81 -12.02 16.12
CA LYS A 145 13.51 -11.35 16.02
C LYS A 145 12.60 -12.02 15.00
N ILE A 146 11.30 -11.99 15.27
CA ILE A 146 10.25 -12.33 14.30
C ILE A 146 9.99 -11.13 13.41
N LEU A 147 9.91 -11.37 12.10
CA LEU A 147 9.61 -10.38 11.06
C LEU A 147 8.35 -10.77 10.30
N ALA A 148 7.67 -9.78 9.74
CA ALA A 148 6.73 -9.95 8.64
C ALA A 148 7.44 -9.50 7.35
N VAL A 149 7.59 -10.42 6.40
CA VAL A 149 8.30 -10.19 5.14
C VAL A 149 7.31 -10.31 4.01
N LYS A 150 7.31 -9.32 3.11
CA LYS A 150 6.44 -9.28 1.94
C LYS A 150 7.28 -9.45 0.68
#